data_AF-A0A5J4PTU3-F1
#
_entry.id   AF-A0A5J4PTU3-F1
#
_cell.length_a   1.000
_cell.length_b   1.000
_cell.length_c   1.000
_cell.angle_alpha   90.00
_cell.angle_beta   90.00
_cell.angle_gamma   90.00
#
_symmetry.space_group_name_H-M   'P 1'
#
loop_
_entity.id
_entity.type
_entity.pdbx_description
1 polymer ?
#
loop_
_entity_poly.entity_id
_entity_poly.type
_entity_poly.pdbx_seq_one_letter_code
_entity_poly.pdbx_strand_id
1 'polypeptide(L)'
;MTKSHKVREIKDYSFRAFTLNAKKVIDANGGAQLPMATKQQIMASVWNSVLVIPVIEILERQDGKIDIYNRSNKIKIQQGDYEYLPLAKRLYKKELAAVITRLYQAEDIDARIKEALGQAMQYYVQMLAQRQQQID
;
A
#
# COMPACT_ATOMS: atom_id res chain seq x y z
N MET A 1 18.00 -17.85 -31.27
CA MET A 1 18.18 -16.81 -30.23
C MET A 1 16.92 -15.97 -30.14
N THR A 2 15.98 -16.37 -29.29
CA THR A 2 14.74 -15.62 -29.02
C THR A 2 15.05 -14.52 -28.01
N LYS A 3 14.88 -13.26 -28.44
CA LYS A 3 15.00 -12.08 -27.56
C LYS A 3 14.01 -12.22 -26.40
N SER A 4 14.51 -12.21 -25.17
CA SER A 4 13.67 -12.31 -23.97
C SER A 4 12.80 -11.05 -23.83
N HIS A 5 11.50 -11.25 -23.57
CA HIS A 5 10.46 -10.22 -23.48
C HIS A 5 10.64 -9.32 -22.24
N LYS A 6 11.66 -8.46 -22.21
CA LYS A 6 11.87 -7.48 -21.12
C LYS A 6 10.86 -6.32 -21.07
N VAL A 7 9.97 -6.20 -22.07
CA VAL A 7 9.03 -5.07 -22.18
C VAL A 7 7.73 -5.28 -21.39
N ARG A 8 7.43 -6.52 -20.94
CA ARG A 8 6.22 -6.80 -20.14
C ARG A 8 6.38 -6.51 -18.65
N GLU A 9 7.55 -6.75 -18.07
CA GLU A 9 7.77 -6.55 -16.62
C GLU A 9 7.53 -5.09 -16.18
N ILE A 10 7.86 -4.10 -17.03
CA ILE A 10 7.69 -2.68 -16.68
C ILE A 10 6.21 -2.27 -16.54
N LYS A 11 5.25 -2.99 -17.13
CA LYS A 11 3.80 -2.73 -17.01
C LYS A 11 3.14 -3.45 -15.82
N ASP A 12 3.84 -4.37 -15.19
CA ASP A 12 3.37 -5.15 -14.03
C ASP A 12 3.66 -4.45 -12.68
N TYR A 13 4.19 -3.22 -12.67
CA TYR A 13 4.45 -2.45 -11.44
C TYR A 13 3.39 -1.37 -11.17
N SER A 14 2.14 -1.67 -11.54
CA SER A 14 0.97 -0.78 -11.34
C SER A 14 0.05 -1.33 -10.25
N PHE A 15 -0.76 -0.45 -9.64
CA PHE A 15 -1.84 -0.82 -8.70
C PHE A 15 -2.66 -2.05 -9.17
N ARG A 16 -2.79 -2.22 -10.48
CA ARG A 16 -3.47 -3.37 -11.11
C ARG A 16 -2.77 -4.71 -10.84
N ALA A 17 -1.45 -4.78 -10.91
CA ALA A 17 -0.71 -6.02 -10.66
C ALA A 17 -0.73 -6.41 -9.18
N PHE A 18 -0.58 -5.43 -8.29
CA PHE A 18 -0.85 -5.62 -6.86
C PHE A 18 -2.26 -6.17 -6.64
N THR A 19 -3.27 -5.55 -7.24
CA THR A 19 -4.68 -5.99 -7.09
C THR A 19 -4.87 -7.43 -7.55
N LEU A 20 -4.25 -7.82 -8.67
CA LEU A 20 -4.31 -9.20 -9.17
C LEU A 20 -3.63 -10.20 -8.22
N ASN A 21 -2.45 -9.86 -7.69
CA ASN A 21 -1.73 -10.73 -6.75
C ASN A 21 -2.47 -10.82 -5.40
N ALA A 22 -2.87 -9.68 -4.86
CA ALA A 22 -3.59 -9.59 -3.60
C ALA A 22 -4.92 -10.37 -3.65
N LYS A 23 -5.66 -10.27 -4.76
CA LYS A 23 -6.87 -11.08 -4.96
C LYS A 23 -6.60 -12.57 -4.86
N LYS A 24 -5.55 -13.07 -5.55
CA LYS A 24 -5.18 -14.50 -5.51
C LYS A 24 -4.86 -14.96 -4.09
N VAL A 25 -4.08 -14.17 -3.35
CA VAL A 25 -3.70 -14.48 -1.96
C VAL A 25 -4.92 -14.47 -1.03
N ILE A 26 -5.80 -13.47 -1.17
CA ILE A 26 -7.03 -13.37 -0.37
C ILE A 26 -7.94 -14.57 -0.64
N ASP A 27 -8.19 -14.89 -1.91
CA ASP A 27 -9.09 -15.98 -2.27
C ASP A 27 -8.52 -17.35 -1.83
N ALA A 28 -7.19 -17.54 -1.87
CA ALA A 28 -6.54 -18.76 -1.38
C ALA A 28 -6.61 -18.94 0.15
N ASN A 29 -6.66 -17.85 0.91
CA ASN A 29 -6.66 -17.87 2.39
C ASN A 29 -8.08 -17.81 2.99
N GLY A 30 -9.08 -18.36 2.31
CA GLY A 30 -10.47 -18.38 2.80
C GLY A 30 -11.23 -17.06 2.62
N GLY A 31 -10.61 -16.06 1.99
CA GLY A 31 -11.24 -14.78 1.71
C GLY A 31 -12.43 -14.87 0.76
N ALA A 32 -12.66 -16.00 0.08
CA ALA A 32 -13.84 -16.25 -0.74
C ALA A 32 -15.17 -15.91 -0.02
N GLN A 33 -15.23 -16.11 1.31
CA GLN A 33 -16.42 -15.85 2.13
C GLN A 33 -16.55 -14.38 2.59
N LEU A 34 -15.51 -13.56 2.43
CA LEU A 34 -15.55 -12.15 2.81
C LEU A 34 -16.37 -11.34 1.80
N PRO A 35 -17.16 -10.35 2.28
CA PRO A 35 -17.81 -9.38 1.40
C PRO A 35 -16.80 -8.67 0.49
N MET A 36 -17.18 -8.36 -0.75
CA MET A 36 -16.30 -7.70 -1.72
C MET A 36 -15.75 -6.37 -1.18
N ALA A 37 -16.58 -5.60 -0.47
CA ALA A 37 -16.15 -4.35 0.17
C ALA A 37 -15.02 -4.59 1.19
N THR A 38 -15.10 -5.65 1.98
CA THR A 38 -14.05 -6.03 2.95
C THR A 38 -12.76 -6.42 2.23
N LYS A 39 -12.84 -7.19 1.13
CA LYS A 39 -11.66 -7.51 0.31
C LYS A 39 -10.98 -6.24 -0.22
N GLN A 40 -11.77 -5.28 -0.70
CA GLN A 40 -11.25 -4.00 -1.18
C GLN A 40 -10.60 -3.17 -0.08
N GLN A 41 -11.19 -3.14 1.13
CA GLN A 41 -10.59 -2.49 2.29
C GLN A 41 -9.27 -3.12 2.69
N ILE A 42 -9.18 -4.46 2.72
CA ILE A 42 -7.94 -5.20 3.00
C ILE A 42 -6.87 -4.86 1.95
N MET A 43 -7.20 -4.92 0.65
CA MET A 43 -6.27 -4.57 -0.42
C MET A 43 -5.79 -3.13 -0.32
N ALA A 44 -6.68 -2.18 -0.03
CA ALA A 44 -6.32 -0.77 0.13
C ALA A 44 -5.44 -0.54 1.37
N SER A 45 -5.76 -1.20 2.49
CA SER A 45 -4.97 -1.14 3.72
C SER A 45 -3.53 -1.64 3.49
N VAL A 46 -3.38 -2.81 2.86
CA VAL A 46 -2.05 -3.38 2.55
C VAL A 46 -1.28 -2.54 1.53
N TRP A 47 -1.96 -2.04 0.49
CA TRP A 47 -1.32 -1.12 -0.46
C TRP A 47 -0.78 0.11 0.25
N ASN A 48 -1.54 0.67 1.19
CA ASN A 48 -1.11 1.84 1.93
C ASN A 48 0.07 1.54 2.86
N SER A 49 0.03 0.44 3.60
CA SER A 49 1.07 0.10 4.59
C SER A 49 2.37 -0.38 3.96
N VAL A 50 2.32 -1.21 2.91
CA VAL A 50 3.51 -1.84 2.33
C VAL A 50 4.18 -0.96 1.28
N LEU A 51 3.43 -0.09 0.60
CA LEU A 51 3.94 0.68 -0.54
C LEU A 51 3.87 2.18 -0.30
N VAL A 52 2.70 2.72 0.00
CA VAL A 52 2.50 4.17 0.07
C VAL A 52 3.29 4.80 1.21
N ILE A 53 3.15 4.29 2.44
CA ILE A 53 3.83 4.85 3.61
C ILE A 53 5.36 4.77 3.44
N PRO A 54 5.97 3.61 3.11
CA PRO A 54 7.41 3.52 2.90
C PRO A 54 7.93 4.44 1.81
N VAL A 55 7.19 4.59 0.70
CA VAL A 55 7.57 5.51 -0.38
C VAL A 55 7.60 6.95 0.12
N ILE A 56 6.61 7.35 0.90
CA ILE A 56 6.55 8.73 1.41
C ILE A 56 7.65 8.96 2.43
N GLU A 57 7.95 8.00 3.30
CA GLU A 57 9.09 8.08 4.23
C GLU A 57 10.43 8.20 3.49
N ILE A 58 10.63 7.43 2.43
CA ILE A 58 11.84 7.52 1.59
C ILE A 58 11.97 8.90 0.96
N LEU A 59 10.89 9.41 0.37
CA LEU A 59 10.86 10.72 -0.28
C LEU A 59 11.06 11.87 0.71
N GLU A 60 10.50 11.75 1.91
CA GLU A 60 10.65 12.76 2.94
C GLU A 60 12.08 12.78 3.49
N ARG A 61 12.71 11.62 3.67
CA ARG A 61 14.14 11.54 4.04
C ARG A 61 15.07 12.10 2.95
N GLN A 62 14.67 12.06 1.68
CA GLN A 62 15.47 12.53 0.55
C GLN A 62 15.33 14.03 0.30
N ASP A 63 14.09 14.53 0.22
CA ASP A 63 13.81 15.90 -0.23
C ASP A 63 13.16 16.79 0.85
N GLY A 64 12.58 16.20 1.91
CA GLY A 64 11.93 16.94 3.00
C GLY A 64 10.77 17.86 2.58
N LYS A 65 10.12 17.61 1.43
CA LYS A 65 9.16 18.57 0.85
C LYS A 65 7.94 18.76 1.75
N ILE A 66 7.53 17.72 2.49
CA ILE A 66 6.39 17.82 3.40
C ILE A 66 6.78 18.68 4.60
N ASP A 67 7.91 18.42 5.26
CA ASP A 67 8.41 19.24 6.37
C ASP A 67 8.59 20.70 5.95
N ILE A 68 9.21 20.96 4.79
CA ILE A 68 9.41 22.31 4.24
C ILE A 68 8.07 23.01 3.99
N TYR A 69 7.10 22.32 3.39
CA TYR A 69 5.77 22.86 3.14
C TYR A 69 5.09 23.27 4.44
N ASN A 70 5.13 22.40 5.45
CA ASN A 70 4.45 22.64 6.71
C ASN A 70 5.09 23.75 7.54
N ARG A 71 6.42 23.78 7.60
CA ARG A 71 7.19 24.86 8.22
C ARG A 71 6.87 26.20 7.57
N SER A 72 6.82 26.24 6.24
CA SER A 72 6.49 27.46 5.48
C SER A 72 5.06 27.94 5.72
N ASN A 73 4.12 27.02 5.99
CA ASN A 73 2.71 27.36 6.26
C ASN A 73 2.40 27.59 7.76
N LYS A 74 3.42 27.60 8.64
CA LYS A 74 3.27 27.77 10.10
C LYS A 74 2.35 26.72 10.75
N ILE A 75 2.21 25.56 10.12
CA ILE A 75 1.37 24.46 10.61
C ILE A 75 2.22 23.69 11.64
N LYS A 76 1.84 23.74 12.93
CA LYS A 76 2.53 23.05 14.03
C LYS A 76 2.15 21.57 14.10
N ILE A 77 2.40 20.82 13.05
CA ILE A 77 2.03 19.39 12.96
C ILE A 77 3.35 18.60 12.83
N GLN A 78 3.49 17.48 13.56
CA GLN A 78 4.73 16.71 13.61
C GLN A 78 4.72 15.55 12.60
N GLN A 79 5.88 14.94 12.39
CA GLN A 79 6.00 13.70 11.60
C GLN A 79 5.10 12.62 12.24
N GLY A 80 4.12 12.11 11.48
CA GLY A 80 3.11 11.17 11.97
C GLY A 80 1.72 11.77 12.22
N ASP A 81 1.58 13.10 12.32
CA ASP A 81 0.28 13.76 12.52
C ASP A 81 -0.43 14.11 11.19
N TYR A 82 0.26 14.00 10.04
CA TYR A 82 -0.33 14.24 8.73
C TYR A 82 -0.94 12.97 8.12
N GLU A 83 -2.08 13.11 7.45
CA GLU A 83 -2.41 12.19 6.36
C GLU A 83 -1.38 12.41 5.23
N TYR A 84 -0.35 11.58 5.22
CA TYR A 84 0.74 11.63 4.25
C TYR A 84 0.25 11.59 2.80
N LEU A 85 -0.87 10.90 2.54
CA LEU A 85 -1.27 10.56 1.18
C LEU A 85 -1.74 11.76 0.33
N PRO A 86 -2.64 12.65 0.77
CA PRO A 86 -3.06 13.80 -0.04
C PRO A 86 -1.93 14.79 -0.29
N LEU A 87 -1.13 15.08 0.75
CA LEU A 87 -0.04 16.05 0.65
C LEU A 87 1.13 15.52 -0.18
N ALA A 88 1.52 14.26 0.02
CA ALA A 88 2.56 13.63 -0.80
C ALA A 88 2.14 13.52 -2.27
N LYS A 89 0.88 13.20 -2.57
CA LYS A 89 0.37 13.21 -3.95
C LYS A 89 0.51 14.57 -4.63
N ARG A 90 0.40 15.66 -3.86
CA ARG A 90 0.57 17.03 -4.36
C ARG A 90 2.04 17.40 -4.54
N LEU A 91 2.86 17.14 -3.53
CA LEU A 91 4.26 17.61 -3.46
C LEU A 91 5.26 16.69 -4.17
N TYR A 92 4.97 15.39 -4.21
CA TYR A 92 5.81 14.34 -4.80
C TYR A 92 5.19 13.71 -6.04
N LYS A 93 4.35 14.46 -6.77
CA LYS A 93 3.55 13.91 -7.89
C LYS A 93 4.39 13.15 -8.93
N LYS A 94 5.62 13.58 -9.20
CA LYS A 94 6.50 12.96 -10.21
C LYS A 94 7.32 11.82 -9.61
N GLU A 95 7.77 11.99 -8.38
CA GLU A 95 8.71 11.09 -7.70
C GLU A 95 8.00 9.86 -7.11
N LEU A 96 6.73 10.00 -6.70
CA LEU A 96 5.95 8.94 -6.07
C LEU A 96 5.91 7.67 -6.95
N ALA A 97 5.60 7.83 -8.24
CA ALA A 97 5.51 6.70 -9.17
C ALA A 97 6.88 6.00 -9.37
N ALA A 98 7.95 6.79 -9.45
CA ALA A 98 9.30 6.27 -9.62
C ALA A 98 9.77 5.48 -8.40
N VAL A 99 9.52 6.00 -7.19
CA VAL A 99 9.91 5.32 -5.94
C VAL A 99 9.03 4.10 -5.68
N ILE A 100 7.72 4.15 -5.98
CA ILE A 100 6.84 2.97 -5.94
C ILE A 100 7.40 1.86 -6.84
N THR A 101 7.83 2.21 -8.06
CA THR A 101 8.38 1.23 -9.01
C THR A 101 9.64 0.57 -8.46
N ARG A 102 10.55 1.35 -7.87
CA ARG A 102 11.78 0.83 -7.23
C ARG A 102 11.47 -0.06 -6.03
N LEU A 103 10.54 0.36 -5.17
CA LEU A 103 10.18 -0.38 -3.98
C LEU A 103 9.49 -1.72 -4.31
N TYR A 104 8.74 -1.76 -5.41
CA TYR A 104 8.14 -2.99 -5.92
C TYR A 104 9.14 -3.90 -6.66
N GLN A 105 10.33 -3.41 -7.01
CA GLN A 105 11.42 -4.24 -7.52
C GLN A 105 12.28 -4.86 -6.40
N ALA A 106 12.01 -4.53 -5.13
CA ALA A 106 12.71 -5.12 -4.01
C ALA A 106 12.41 -6.62 -3.91
N GLU A 107 13.44 -7.43 -3.71
CA GLU A 107 13.33 -8.91 -3.71
C GLU A 107 12.35 -9.44 -2.64
N ASP A 108 12.16 -8.70 -1.55
CA ASP A 108 11.33 -9.04 -0.40
C ASP A 108 9.87 -8.55 -0.52
N ILE A 109 9.52 -7.76 -1.54
CA ILE A 109 8.22 -7.09 -1.58
C ILE A 109 7.05 -8.07 -1.65
N ASP A 110 7.19 -9.14 -2.41
CA ASP A 110 6.16 -10.16 -2.55
C ASP A 110 5.89 -10.89 -1.23
N ALA A 111 6.94 -11.14 -0.44
CA ALA A 111 6.82 -11.74 0.88
C ALA A 111 6.10 -10.78 1.84
N ARG A 112 6.50 -9.50 1.85
CA ARG A 112 5.87 -8.46 2.68
C ARG A 112 4.40 -8.25 2.34
N ILE A 113 4.04 -8.24 1.05
CA ILE A 113 2.64 -8.15 0.61
C ILE A 113 1.84 -9.36 1.11
N LYS A 114 2.36 -10.58 0.94
CA LYS A 114 1.67 -11.80 1.40
C LYS A 114 1.47 -11.81 2.91
N GLU A 115 2.51 -11.46 3.67
CA GLU A 115 2.43 -11.38 5.13
C GLU A 115 1.40 -10.34 5.57
N ALA A 116 1.48 -9.12 5.03
CA ALA A 116 0.54 -8.05 5.35
C ALA A 116 -0.91 -8.40 4.99
N LEU A 117 -1.13 -9.09 3.87
CA LEU A 117 -2.46 -9.61 3.50
C LEU A 117 -2.97 -10.64 4.50
N GLY A 118 -2.12 -11.57 4.93
CA GLY A 118 -2.47 -12.57 5.94
C GLY A 118 -2.86 -11.91 7.26
N GLN A 119 -2.06 -10.97 7.74
CA GLN A 119 -2.33 -10.21 8.98
C GLN A 119 -3.62 -9.38 8.88
N ALA A 120 -3.80 -8.64 7.77
CA ALA A 120 -5.00 -7.83 7.56
C ALA A 120 -6.27 -8.70 7.49
N MET A 121 -6.21 -9.86 6.84
CA MET A 121 -7.33 -10.79 6.81
C MET A 121 -7.70 -11.29 8.22
N GLN A 122 -6.71 -11.72 9.01
CA GLN A 122 -6.93 -12.17 10.39
C GLN A 122 -7.57 -11.07 11.25
N TYR A 123 -7.04 -9.85 11.17
CA TYR A 123 -7.60 -8.70 11.87
C TYR A 123 -9.06 -8.43 11.50
N TYR A 124 -9.38 -8.43 10.21
CA TYR A 124 -10.75 -8.20 9.74
C TYR A 124 -11.71 -9.32 10.13
N VAL A 125 -11.27 -10.58 10.11
CA VAL A 125 -12.07 -11.72 10.58
C VAL A 125 -12.39 -11.57 12.07
N GLN A 126 -11.41 -11.22 12.90
CA GLN A 126 -11.62 -10.97 14.32
C GLN A 126 -12.60 -9.81 14.57
N MET A 127 -12.43 -8.70 13.86
CA MET A 127 -13.32 -7.55 13.97
C MET A 127 -14.77 -7.89 13.57
N LEU A 128 -14.96 -8.70 12.52
CA LEU A 128 -16.29 -9.15 12.11
C LEU A 128 -16.93 -10.06 13.18
N ALA A 129 -16.16 -10.99 13.76
CA ALA A 129 -16.65 -11.85 14.83
C ALA A 129 -17.06 -11.03 16.08
N GLN A 130 -16.27 -10.03 16.46
CA GLN A 130 -16.61 -9.13 17.57
C GLN A 130 -17.89 -8.32 17.31
N ARG A 131 -18.10 -7.82 16.09
CA ARG A 131 -19.33 -7.10 15.74
C ARG A 131 -20.55 -8.00 15.79
N GLN A 132 -20.43 -9.27 15.40
CA GLN A 132 -21.55 -10.22 15.48
C GLN A 132 -21.96 -10.46 16.94
N GLN A 133 -20.99 -10.64 17.85
CA GLN A 133 -21.24 -10.82 19.29
C GLN A 133 -21.88 -9.61 19.98
N GLN A 134 -21.83 -8.41 19.39
CA GLN A 134 -22.47 -7.21 19.94
C GLN A 134 -23.90 -7.02 19.44
N ILE A 135 -24.31 -7.79 18.43
CA ILE A 135 -25.66 -7.76 17.83
C ILE A 135 -26.54 -8.84 18.46
N ASP A 136 -25.94 -9.91 18.98
CA ASP A 136 -26.58 -11.00 19.72
C ASP A 136 -26.74 -10.65 21.22
#